data_AF-A0A4Z2HLQ4-F1
#
_entry.id   AF-A0A4Z2HLQ4-F1
#
_cell.length_a   1.000
_cell.length_b   1.000
_cell.length_c   1.000
_cell.angle_alpha   90.00
_cell.angle_beta   90.00
_cell.angle_gamma   90.00
#
_symmetry.space_group_name_H-M   'P 1'
#
loop_
_entity.id
_entity.type
_entity.pdbx_description
1 polymer ?
#
loop_
_entity_poly.entity_id
_entity_poly.type
_entity_poly.pdbx_seq_one_letter_code
_entity_poly.pdbx_strand_id
1 'polypeptide(L)'
;MANANLLQAQVSSISPVYSGEVPQYQLSYTTASETGSELYDIVVFATPLQASVRSGVQFQGFTPAFEELPGNYHSTVATIVHGYLNTSFFGFPDPRLFPFASVLTTETLDLFFNSVASVCPVNISTGFRRKQPQEAGVYKVFSPQPLDKAQLKTLFRSYYSVQVTEWQAYPCYGSSQALSPVELHPNLYYLNGIELAGSAMEMSSVAAKNIALLAYHRWNRQTDMVDQKDLMHRIKTEL
;
A
#
# COMPACT_ATOMS: atom_id res chain seq x y z
N MET A 1 -7.80 20.07 -17.07
CA MET A 1 -8.19 19.42 -15.80
C MET A 1 -8.84 18.10 -16.17
N ALA A 2 -8.38 16.98 -15.61
CA ALA A 2 -9.10 15.72 -15.77
C ALA A 2 -10.42 15.81 -14.98
N ASN A 3 -11.55 15.42 -15.59
CA ASN A 3 -12.85 15.38 -14.95
C ASN A 3 -12.92 14.17 -13.99
N ALA A 4 -12.14 14.19 -12.91
CA ALA A 4 -12.14 13.15 -11.90
C ALA A 4 -13.07 13.54 -10.74
N ASN A 5 -14.00 12.64 -10.39
CA ASN A 5 -14.88 12.78 -9.23
C ASN A 5 -14.41 11.83 -8.13
N LEU A 6 -14.06 12.39 -6.96
CA LEU A 6 -13.75 11.58 -5.79
C LEU A 6 -15.04 11.34 -4.99
N LEU A 7 -15.47 10.09 -4.91
CA LEU A 7 -16.59 9.66 -4.07
C LEU A 7 -16.06 8.90 -2.85
N GLN A 8 -16.34 9.40 -1.65
CA GLN A 8 -16.00 8.69 -0.43
C GLN A 8 -17.08 7.64 -0.12
N ALA A 9 -16.86 6.41 -0.57
CA ALA A 9 -17.77 5.28 -0.38
C ALA A 9 -16.99 3.97 -0.16
N GLN A 10 -17.61 3.03 0.56
CA GLN A 10 -17.11 1.67 0.69
C GLN A 10 -17.78 0.77 -0.35
N VAL A 11 -17.01 0.25 -1.30
CA VAL A 11 -17.50 -0.74 -2.28
C VAL A 11 -17.68 -2.07 -1.58
N SER A 12 -18.88 -2.66 -1.70
CA SER A 12 -19.25 -3.93 -1.06
C SER A 12 -19.31 -5.10 -2.05
N SER A 13 -19.68 -4.84 -3.30
CA SER A 13 -19.68 -5.86 -4.34
C SER A 13 -19.44 -5.32 -5.74
N ILE A 14 -19.02 -6.22 -6.61
CA ILE A 14 -18.91 -6.03 -8.05
C ILE A 14 -19.55 -7.22 -8.76
N SER A 15 -20.31 -6.95 -9.81
CA SER A 15 -20.86 -7.98 -10.70
C SER A 15 -20.77 -7.56 -12.16
N PRO A 16 -20.45 -8.49 -13.09
CA PRO A 16 -20.50 -8.21 -14.51
C PRO A 16 -21.97 -8.19 -14.98
N VAL A 17 -22.29 -7.22 -15.83
CA VAL A 17 -23.58 -7.05 -16.49
C VAL A 17 -23.33 -7.13 -18.00
N TYR A 18 -23.92 -8.14 -18.64
CA TYR A 18 -23.75 -8.40 -20.06
C TYR A 18 -24.86 -7.71 -20.86
N SER A 19 -24.63 -6.47 -21.28
CA SER A 19 -25.54 -5.69 -22.13
C SER A 19 -25.10 -5.65 -23.61
N GLY A 20 -23.92 -6.20 -23.94
CA GLY A 20 -23.35 -6.26 -25.30
C GLY A 20 -22.14 -7.19 -25.40
N GLU A 21 -21.27 -6.97 -26.40
CA GLU A 21 -20.04 -7.77 -26.60
C GLU A 21 -19.03 -7.62 -25.45
N VAL A 22 -19.05 -6.49 -24.77
CA VAL A 22 -18.15 -6.16 -23.67
C VAL A 22 -18.99 -6.02 -22.39
N PRO A 23 -18.60 -6.67 -21.27
CA PRO A 23 -19.32 -6.54 -20.01
C PRO A 23 -19.18 -5.11 -19.46
N GLN A 24 -20.24 -4.64 -18.82
CA GLN A 24 -20.18 -3.53 -17.88
C GLN A 24 -20.10 -4.10 -16.45
N TYR A 25 -19.75 -3.26 -15.49
CA TYR A 25 -19.64 -3.65 -14.10
C TYR A 25 -20.57 -2.84 -13.23
N GLN A 26 -21.46 -3.53 -12.52
CA GLN A 26 -22.27 -2.93 -11.48
C GLN A 26 -21.49 -2.97 -10.17
N LEU A 27 -21.19 -1.80 -9.63
CA LEU A 27 -20.59 -1.65 -8.31
C LEU A 27 -21.69 -1.32 -7.31
N SER A 28 -21.73 -2.03 -6.19
CA SER A 28 -22.55 -1.65 -5.04
C SER A 28 -21.65 -1.01 -3.98
N TYR A 29 -22.08 0.11 -3.43
CA TYR A 29 -21.29 0.83 -2.44
C TYR A 29 -22.18 1.50 -1.39
N THR A 30 -21.57 1.80 -0.25
CA THR A 30 -22.23 2.50 0.86
C THR A 30 -21.45 3.77 1.18
N THR A 31 -22.16 4.89 1.21
CA THR A 31 -21.67 6.19 1.69
C THR A 31 -22.09 6.39 3.15
N ALA A 32 -21.78 7.54 3.74
CA ALA A 32 -22.23 7.87 5.10
C ALA A 32 -23.77 7.96 5.24
N SER A 33 -24.49 8.18 4.15
CA SER A 33 -25.94 8.48 4.16
C SER A 33 -26.79 7.47 3.41
N GLU A 34 -26.23 6.76 2.42
CA GLU A 34 -27.00 5.88 1.54
C GLU A 34 -26.17 4.72 0.99
N THR A 35 -26.88 3.65 0.61
CA THR A 35 -26.34 2.59 -0.23
C THR A 35 -26.76 2.88 -1.67
N GLY A 36 -25.80 2.83 -2.58
CA GLY A 36 -26.00 3.09 -4.00
C GLY A 36 -25.42 1.97 -4.87
N SER A 37 -25.72 2.05 -6.16
CA SER A 37 -25.08 1.20 -7.14
C SER A 37 -24.99 1.94 -8.48
N GLU A 38 -23.86 1.77 -9.16
CA GLU A 38 -23.55 2.45 -10.42
C GLU A 38 -22.89 1.49 -11.41
N LEU A 39 -23.07 1.77 -12.70
CA LEU A 39 -22.48 1.01 -13.80
C LEU A 39 -21.21 1.67 -14.32
N TYR A 40 -20.20 0.86 -14.59
CA TYR A 40 -18.90 1.28 -15.11
C TYR A 40 -18.47 0.40 -16.28
N ASP A 41 -17.94 1.00 -17.35
CA ASP A 41 -17.41 0.24 -18.49
C ASP A 41 -16.01 -0.33 -18.24
N ILE A 42 -15.22 0.34 -17.38
CA ILE A 42 -13.87 -0.05 -16.98
C ILE A 42 -13.73 0.13 -15.48
N VAL A 43 -13.17 -0.87 -14.80
CA VAL A 43 -12.91 -0.83 -13.36
C VAL A 43 -11.45 -1.16 -13.08
N VAL A 44 -10.83 -0.39 -12.19
CA VAL A 44 -9.45 -0.61 -11.73
C VAL A 44 -9.46 -0.79 -10.22
N PHE A 45 -9.08 -1.98 -9.75
CA PHE A 45 -8.90 -2.26 -8.34
C PHE A 45 -7.56 -1.75 -7.85
N ALA A 46 -7.61 -0.74 -6.98
CA ALA A 46 -6.47 -0.16 -6.27
C ALA A 46 -6.49 -0.51 -4.76
N THR A 47 -6.97 -1.72 -4.43
CA THR A 47 -6.93 -2.30 -3.08
C THR A 47 -6.44 -3.75 -3.15
N PRO A 48 -5.63 -4.24 -2.19
CA PRO A 48 -5.26 -5.65 -2.14
C PRO A 48 -6.48 -6.57 -2.06
N LEU A 49 -6.47 -7.66 -2.86
CA LEU A 49 -7.57 -8.62 -2.95
C LEU A 49 -7.26 -9.98 -2.30
N GLN A 50 -6.08 -10.15 -1.72
CA GLN A 50 -5.68 -11.38 -1.04
C GLN A 50 -6.52 -11.63 0.23
N ALA A 51 -6.76 -12.92 0.53
CA ALA A 51 -7.52 -13.40 1.68
C ALA A 51 -7.18 -12.70 3.00
N SER A 52 -5.87 -12.54 3.24
CA SER A 52 -5.34 -11.99 4.49
C SER A 52 -5.74 -10.54 4.73
N VAL A 53 -6.02 -9.77 3.68
CA VAL A 53 -6.33 -8.34 3.77
C VAL A 53 -7.81 -8.08 4.05
N ARG A 54 -8.69 -9.03 3.67
CA ARG A 54 -10.14 -8.93 3.84
C ARG A 54 -10.69 -7.60 3.30
N SER A 55 -10.50 -7.35 2.01
CA SER A 55 -10.95 -6.11 1.34
C SER A 55 -12.44 -5.80 1.53
N GLY A 56 -13.25 -6.82 1.83
CA GLY A 56 -14.69 -6.71 2.02
C GLY A 56 -15.48 -6.65 0.70
N VAL A 57 -14.80 -6.66 -0.45
CA VAL A 57 -15.42 -6.64 -1.77
C VAL A 57 -15.82 -8.05 -2.19
N GLN A 58 -17.09 -8.24 -2.52
CA GLN A 58 -17.61 -9.50 -3.03
C GLN A 58 -17.67 -9.50 -4.56
N PHE A 59 -17.13 -10.56 -5.18
CA PHE A 59 -17.19 -10.78 -6.62
C PHE A 59 -18.36 -11.72 -6.93
N GLN A 60 -19.42 -11.18 -7.52
CA GLN A 60 -20.69 -11.89 -7.73
C GLN A 60 -20.96 -12.06 -9.22
N GLY A 61 -21.52 -13.21 -9.63
CA GLY A 61 -21.95 -13.42 -11.03
C GLY A 61 -20.84 -13.58 -12.06
N PHE A 62 -19.59 -13.78 -11.64
CA PHE A 62 -18.47 -14.11 -12.53
C PHE A 62 -18.56 -15.57 -13.02
N THR A 63 -18.25 -15.78 -14.30
CA THR A 63 -18.13 -17.12 -14.90
C THR A 63 -16.81 -17.21 -15.68
N PRO A 64 -15.82 -18.02 -15.26
CA PRO A 64 -15.80 -18.80 -14.01
C PRO A 64 -15.86 -17.90 -12.76
N ALA A 65 -16.18 -18.50 -11.61
CA ALA A 65 -16.18 -17.77 -10.35
C ALA A 65 -14.81 -17.12 -10.11
N PHE A 66 -14.82 -15.93 -9.51
CA PHE A 66 -13.59 -15.22 -9.20
C PHE A 66 -12.75 -16.00 -8.20
N GLU A 67 -11.55 -16.40 -8.60
CA GLU A 67 -10.63 -17.12 -7.73
C GLU A 67 -9.91 -16.16 -6.78
N GLU A 68 -9.71 -16.62 -5.54
CA GLU A 68 -8.97 -15.85 -4.55
C GLU A 68 -7.49 -15.73 -4.95
N LEU A 69 -6.96 -14.51 -4.92
CA LEU A 69 -5.57 -14.27 -5.30
C LEU A 69 -4.63 -14.83 -4.23
N PRO A 70 -3.58 -15.58 -4.62
CA PRO A 70 -2.66 -16.18 -3.67
C PRO A 70 -1.78 -15.12 -2.99
N GLY A 71 -1.33 -15.45 -1.78
CA GLY A 71 -0.38 -14.64 -1.02
C GLY A 71 -0.96 -14.15 0.30
N ASN A 72 -0.04 -13.72 1.17
CA ASN A 72 -0.36 -13.11 2.46
C ASN A 72 0.24 -11.71 2.50
N TYR A 73 -0.27 -10.85 3.38
CA TYR A 73 0.31 -9.54 3.66
C TYR A 73 0.98 -9.54 5.03
N HIS A 74 2.07 -8.79 5.12
CA HIS A 74 2.70 -8.46 6.37
C HIS A 74 1.85 -7.40 7.10
N SER A 75 1.38 -7.75 8.29
CA SER A 75 0.85 -6.76 9.21
C SER A 75 2.00 -5.97 9.84
N THR A 76 1.92 -4.64 9.81
CA THR A 76 2.86 -3.76 10.48
C THR A 76 2.12 -2.68 11.22
N VAL A 77 2.56 -2.41 12.45
CA VAL A 77 2.02 -1.34 13.29
C VAL A 77 2.95 -0.15 13.24
N ALA A 78 2.43 0.98 12.81
CA ALA A 78 3.09 2.28 12.86
C ALA A 78 2.67 3.00 14.14
N THR A 79 3.60 3.20 15.06
CA THR A 79 3.38 3.97 16.29
C THR A 79 4.11 5.29 16.20
N ILE A 80 3.38 6.40 16.15
CA ILE A 80 3.92 7.77 16.20
C ILE A 80 3.94 8.25 17.65
N VAL A 81 5.13 8.57 18.16
CA VAL A 81 5.35 8.99 19.55
C VAL A 81 5.96 10.38 19.57
N HIS A 82 5.35 11.31 20.30
CA HIS A 82 5.97 12.58 20.65
C HIS A 82 6.60 12.45 22.04
N GLY A 83 7.93 12.44 22.15
CA GLY A 83 8.61 12.18 23.42
C GLY A 83 10.13 12.22 23.37
N TYR A 84 10.76 11.71 24.43
CA TYR A 84 12.20 11.60 24.60
C TYR A 84 12.64 10.14 24.40
N LEU A 85 13.40 9.89 23.34
CA LEU A 85 13.94 8.56 23.04
C LEU A 85 14.87 8.11 24.18
N ASN A 86 14.73 6.86 24.61
CA ASN A 86 15.64 6.24 25.56
C ASN A 86 16.91 5.77 24.85
N THR A 87 17.86 6.67 24.62
CA THR A 87 19.13 6.34 23.94
C THR A 87 19.94 5.26 24.67
N SER A 88 19.77 5.14 26.00
CA SER A 88 20.45 4.13 26.82
C SER A 88 20.05 2.70 26.41
N PHE A 89 18.81 2.49 25.97
CA PHE A 89 18.35 1.19 25.45
C PHE A 89 19.16 0.76 24.22
N PHE A 90 19.64 1.71 23.42
CA PHE A 90 20.46 1.47 22.24
C PHE A 90 21.96 1.48 22.53
N GLY A 91 22.37 1.43 23.80
CA GLY A 91 23.78 1.44 24.20
C GLY A 91 24.43 2.83 24.29
N PHE A 92 23.63 3.91 24.29
CA PHE A 92 24.13 5.29 24.42
C PHE A 92 23.59 5.94 25.71
N PRO A 93 24.27 5.76 26.87
CA PRO A 93 23.83 6.34 28.13
C PRO A 93 23.72 7.87 28.10
N ASP A 94 24.69 8.52 27.45
CA ASP A 94 24.67 9.96 27.17
C ASP A 94 23.94 10.22 25.83
N PRO A 95 22.73 10.82 25.85
CA PRO A 95 21.99 11.05 24.62
C PRO A 95 22.67 12.04 23.66
N ARG A 96 23.65 12.83 24.13
CA ARG A 96 24.44 13.75 23.27
C ARG A 96 25.33 13.00 22.29
N LEU A 97 25.67 11.76 22.61
CA LEU A 97 26.52 10.90 21.80
C LEU A 97 25.71 10.03 20.83
N PHE A 98 24.38 10.06 20.88
CA PHE A 98 23.54 9.26 19.99
C PHE A 98 23.42 9.96 18.62
N PRO A 99 24.04 9.41 17.55
CA PRO A 99 24.19 10.12 16.29
C PRO A 99 23.11 9.75 15.26
N PHE A 100 22.20 8.82 15.58
CA PHE A 100 21.35 8.18 14.59
C PHE A 100 20.01 8.89 14.41
N ALA A 101 19.60 9.02 13.16
CA ALA A 101 18.24 9.45 12.81
C ALA A 101 17.25 8.28 12.86
N SER A 102 17.75 7.07 12.65
CA SER A 102 16.98 5.84 12.56
C SER A 102 17.79 4.67 13.11
N VAL A 103 17.10 3.79 13.82
CA VAL A 103 17.58 2.48 14.23
C VAL A 103 16.73 1.46 13.49
N LEU A 104 17.37 0.59 12.74
CA LEU A 104 16.74 -0.51 12.01
C LEU A 104 17.25 -1.82 12.60
N THR A 105 16.40 -2.84 12.62
CA THR A 105 16.76 -4.15 13.14
C THR A 105 16.64 -5.22 12.08
N THR A 106 17.33 -6.33 12.31
CA THR A 106 17.12 -7.57 11.57
C THR A 106 16.10 -8.42 12.31
N GLU A 107 15.50 -9.36 11.60
CA GLU A 107 14.54 -10.29 12.20
C GLU A 107 15.18 -11.05 13.38
N THR A 108 14.54 -11.01 14.53
CA THR A 108 14.97 -11.68 15.77
C THR A 108 13.73 -11.99 16.59
N LEU A 109 13.57 -13.25 17.01
CA LEU A 109 12.33 -13.75 17.62
C LEU A 109 11.86 -12.95 18.85
N ASP A 110 12.79 -12.44 19.64
CA ASP A 110 12.48 -11.76 20.91
C ASP A 110 12.35 -10.23 20.78
N LEU A 111 12.52 -9.68 19.58
CA LEU A 111 12.50 -8.23 19.38
C LEU A 111 11.08 -7.74 19.06
N PHE A 112 10.57 -6.83 19.88
CA PHE A 112 9.20 -6.33 19.77
C PHE A 112 9.01 -5.17 18.77
N PHE A 113 10.07 -4.71 18.11
CA PHE A 113 10.02 -3.63 17.13
C PHE A 113 10.98 -3.89 15.96
N ASN A 114 10.67 -3.31 14.80
CA ASN A 114 11.43 -3.45 13.56
C ASN A 114 12.31 -2.22 13.28
N SER A 115 11.83 -1.03 13.64
CA SER A 115 12.60 0.20 13.52
C SER A 115 12.08 1.32 14.41
N VAL A 116 12.96 2.26 14.75
CA VAL A 116 12.61 3.54 15.38
C VAL A 116 13.32 4.65 14.61
N ALA A 117 12.58 5.65 14.13
CA ALA A 117 13.16 6.77 13.40
C ALA A 117 12.57 8.11 13.82
N SER A 118 13.41 9.14 13.89
CA SER A 118 12.97 10.52 14.08
C SER A 118 12.29 11.02 12.81
N VAL A 119 11.08 11.56 12.96
CA VAL A 119 10.25 12.08 11.86
C VAL A 119 10.55 13.57 11.68
N CYS A 120 10.74 13.96 10.42
CA CYS A 120 10.88 15.36 10.01
C CYS A 120 9.55 15.87 9.46
N PRO A 121 9.25 17.17 9.59
CA PRO A 121 8.08 17.76 8.97
C PRO A 121 8.19 17.67 7.44
N VAL A 122 7.04 17.51 6.77
CA VAL A 122 6.96 17.49 5.30
C VAL A 122 7.42 18.83 4.72
N ASN A 123 7.00 19.93 5.33
CA ASN A 123 7.44 21.28 4.98
C ASN A 123 8.65 21.67 5.84
N ILE A 124 9.83 21.60 5.25
CA ILE A 124 11.09 21.97 5.90
C ILE A 124 11.32 23.48 5.72
N SER A 125 11.28 24.22 6.82
CA SER A 125 11.65 25.65 6.82
C SER A 125 13.16 25.82 6.78
N THR A 126 13.63 26.99 6.33
CA THR A 126 15.07 27.32 6.22
C THR A 126 15.84 27.25 7.54
N GLY A 127 15.16 27.30 8.69
CA GLY A 127 15.75 27.15 10.02
C GLY A 127 15.52 25.79 10.68
N PHE A 128 14.96 24.81 9.96
CA PHE A 128 14.69 23.50 10.54
C PHE A 128 16.00 22.77 10.88
N ARG A 129 16.08 22.32 12.13
CA ARG A 129 17.07 21.34 12.57
C ARG A 129 16.34 20.13 13.13
N ARG A 130 16.85 18.94 12.83
CA ARG A 130 16.37 17.73 13.51
C ARG A 130 16.65 17.88 15.00
N LYS A 131 15.62 17.63 15.82
CA LYS A 131 15.76 17.69 17.27
C LYS A 131 16.74 16.62 17.74
N GLN A 132 17.65 17.01 18.63
CA GLN A 132 18.57 16.05 19.23
C GLN A 132 17.83 15.15 20.23
N PRO A 133 18.39 13.98 20.59
CA PRO A 133 17.74 13.06 21.53
C PRO A 133 17.48 13.63 22.93
N GLN A 134 18.13 14.74 23.32
CA GLN A 134 17.84 15.44 24.57
C GLN A 134 16.59 16.32 24.50
N GLU A 135 16.05 16.55 23.30
CA GLU A 135 14.86 17.35 23.04
C GLU A 135 13.68 16.43 22.69
N ALA A 136 12.47 16.82 23.06
CA ALA A 136 11.26 16.07 22.70
C ALA A 136 11.04 16.07 21.19
N GLY A 137 11.21 14.91 20.56
CA GLY A 137 11.06 14.68 19.13
C GLY A 137 9.79 13.91 18.79
N VAL A 138 9.44 13.90 17.50
CA VAL A 138 8.43 12.98 16.96
C VAL A 138 9.18 11.78 16.37
N TYR A 139 8.78 10.59 16.78
CA TYR A 139 9.40 9.34 16.37
C TYR A 139 8.33 8.42 15.78
N LYS A 140 8.69 7.67 14.75
CA LYS A 140 7.91 6.57 14.21
C LYS A 140 8.57 5.26 14.61
N VAL A 141 7.81 4.38 15.23
CA VAL A 141 8.21 3.01 15.53
C VAL A 141 7.40 2.07 14.66
N PHE A 142 8.07 1.20 13.92
CA PHE A 142 7.41 0.06 13.29
C PHE A 142 7.57 -1.16 14.17
N SER A 143 6.48 -1.91 14.38
CA SER A 143 6.48 -3.14 15.18
C SER A 143 5.53 -4.19 14.58
N PRO A 144 5.73 -5.49 14.88
CA PRO A 144 4.81 -6.54 14.45
C PRO A 144 3.42 -6.44 15.10
N GLN A 145 3.32 -5.86 16.29
CA GLN A 145 2.10 -5.70 17.09
C GLN A 145 2.07 -4.31 17.76
N PRO A 146 0.90 -3.82 18.22
CA PRO A 146 0.82 -2.58 18.97
C PRO A 146 1.71 -2.61 20.21
N LEU A 147 2.45 -1.53 20.45
CA LEU A 147 3.37 -1.46 21.59
C LEU A 147 2.61 -1.32 22.90
N ASP A 148 2.90 -2.19 23.86
CA ASP A 148 2.37 -2.06 25.21
C ASP A 148 3.08 -0.93 25.99
N LYS A 149 2.54 -0.61 27.18
CA LYS A 149 3.09 0.45 28.04
C LYS A 149 4.53 0.16 28.49
N ALA A 150 4.91 -1.09 28.70
CA ALA A 150 6.26 -1.47 29.12
C ALA A 150 7.25 -1.30 27.96
N GLN A 151 6.90 -1.77 26.77
CA GLN A 151 7.67 -1.59 25.54
C GLN A 151 7.85 -0.11 25.19
N LEU A 152 6.80 0.70 25.32
CA LEU A 152 6.91 2.16 25.15
C LEU A 152 7.87 2.80 26.16
N LYS A 153 7.81 2.39 27.44
CA LYS A 153 8.73 2.88 28.48
C LYS A 153 10.17 2.38 28.29
N THR A 154 10.34 1.23 27.62
CA THR A 154 11.66 0.74 27.22
C THR A 154 12.25 1.65 26.14
N LEU A 155 11.48 1.98 25.10
CA LEU A 155 11.94 2.81 23.98
C LEU A 155 12.00 4.30 24.29
N PHE A 156 11.17 4.81 25.20
CA PHE A 156 11.05 6.24 25.51
C PHE A 156 11.15 6.49 27.01
N ARG A 157 12.01 7.43 27.41
CA ARG A 157 12.15 7.86 28.81
C ARG A 157 10.85 8.49 29.32
N SER A 158 10.21 9.27 28.44
CA SER A 158 8.89 9.85 28.64
C SER A 158 8.29 10.25 27.29
N TYR A 159 6.97 10.35 27.22
CA TYR A 159 6.24 10.75 26.01
C TYR A 159 4.99 11.53 26.38
N TYR A 160 4.57 12.42 25.48
CA TYR A 160 3.39 13.28 25.60
C TYR A 160 2.17 12.70 24.89
N SER A 161 2.38 12.08 23.72
CA SER A 161 1.32 11.48 22.92
C SER A 161 1.81 10.28 22.14
N VAL A 162 0.87 9.37 21.86
CA VAL A 162 1.07 8.16 21.06
C VAL A 162 -0.11 8.04 20.12
N GLN A 163 0.15 7.84 18.84
CA GLN A 163 -0.85 7.51 17.81
C GLN A 163 -0.44 6.20 17.18
N VAL A 164 -1.37 5.27 17.06
CA VAL A 164 -1.12 3.93 16.54
C VAL A 164 -1.96 3.73 15.30
N THR A 165 -1.36 3.15 14.27
CA THR A 165 -2.09 2.69 13.09
C THR A 165 -1.56 1.36 12.63
N GLU A 166 -2.47 0.42 12.44
CA GLU A 166 -2.18 -0.93 11.97
C GLU A 166 -2.47 -1.01 10.48
N TRP A 167 -1.54 -1.59 9.72
CA TRP A 167 -1.66 -1.70 8.27
C TRP A 167 -1.31 -3.11 7.83
N GLN A 168 -2.08 -3.64 6.88
CA GLN A 168 -1.59 -4.70 5.99
C GLN A 168 -0.65 -4.03 4.99
N ALA A 169 0.64 -3.99 5.33
CA ALA A 169 1.57 -3.02 4.77
C ALA A 169 2.07 -3.39 3.37
N TYR A 170 2.39 -4.66 3.15
CA TYR A 170 2.91 -5.17 1.87
C TYR A 170 2.81 -6.69 1.79
N PRO A 171 2.83 -7.30 0.59
CA PRO A 171 2.81 -8.75 0.44
C PRO A 171 4.02 -9.46 1.07
N CYS A 172 3.81 -10.68 1.55
CA CYS A 172 4.88 -11.59 1.92
C CYS A 172 5.53 -12.14 0.66
N TYR A 173 6.79 -11.79 0.41
CA TYR A 173 7.55 -12.25 -0.74
C TYR A 173 8.07 -13.68 -0.55
N GLY A 174 8.02 -14.48 -1.62
CA GLY A 174 8.57 -15.82 -1.67
C GLY A 174 9.17 -16.16 -3.03
N SER A 175 10.14 -17.07 -3.06
CA SER A 175 10.88 -17.43 -4.28
C SER A 175 10.05 -18.11 -5.37
N SER A 176 8.88 -18.64 -5.02
CA SER A 176 8.00 -19.40 -5.92
C SER A 176 6.68 -18.69 -6.22
N GLN A 177 6.52 -17.43 -5.81
CA GLN A 177 5.25 -16.74 -5.96
C GLN A 177 5.13 -16.09 -7.34
N ALA A 178 4.11 -16.52 -8.10
CA ALA A 178 3.79 -15.88 -9.37
C ALA A 178 3.21 -14.48 -9.14
N LEU A 179 3.46 -13.58 -10.09
CA LEU A 179 2.84 -12.25 -10.09
C LEU A 179 1.34 -12.39 -10.37
N SER A 180 0.53 -11.53 -9.73
CA SER A 180 -0.89 -11.45 -10.04
C SER A 180 -1.11 -10.93 -11.47
N PRO A 181 -2.15 -11.40 -12.15
CA PRO A 181 -2.50 -10.86 -13.46
C PRO A 181 -2.88 -9.38 -13.35
N VAL A 182 -2.50 -8.59 -14.37
CA VAL A 182 -2.87 -7.17 -14.47
C VAL A 182 -4.36 -7.02 -14.81
N GLU A 183 -4.92 -7.96 -15.57
CA GLU A 183 -6.33 -8.01 -15.92
C GLU A 183 -6.97 -9.24 -15.29
N LEU A 184 -8.04 -9.02 -14.52
CA LEU A 184 -8.80 -10.08 -13.83
C LEU A 184 -9.95 -10.60 -14.69
N HIS A 185 -10.53 -9.73 -15.51
CA HIS A 185 -11.63 -9.99 -16.44
C HIS A 185 -11.61 -8.89 -17.50
N PRO A 186 -12.17 -9.07 -18.72
CA PRO A 186 -12.30 -8.01 -19.71
C PRO A 186 -12.70 -6.64 -19.13
N ASN A 187 -11.80 -5.65 -19.19
CA ASN A 187 -11.94 -4.29 -18.64
C ASN A 187 -11.97 -4.16 -17.10
N LEU A 188 -11.58 -5.22 -16.39
CA LEU A 188 -11.37 -5.25 -14.96
C LEU A 188 -9.89 -5.44 -14.64
N TYR A 189 -9.23 -4.36 -14.23
CA TYR A 189 -7.79 -4.35 -14.00
C TYR A 189 -7.44 -4.37 -12.51
N TYR A 190 -6.31 -4.99 -12.17
CA TYR A 190 -5.79 -5.09 -10.82
C TYR A 190 -4.46 -4.37 -10.69
N LEU A 191 -4.49 -3.22 -10.02
CA LEU A 191 -3.32 -2.37 -9.83
C LEU A 191 -2.37 -2.95 -8.78
N ASN A 192 -2.88 -3.37 -7.62
CA ASN A 192 -2.05 -3.85 -6.52
C ASN A 192 -1.36 -5.19 -6.81
N GLY A 193 -1.67 -5.84 -7.94
CA GLY A 193 -0.91 -7.00 -8.41
C GLY A 193 0.59 -6.73 -8.54
N ILE A 194 0.97 -5.49 -8.85
CA ILE A 194 2.38 -5.06 -8.95
C ILE A 194 3.12 -5.14 -7.60
N GLU A 195 2.40 -5.12 -6.48
CA GLU A 195 3.02 -5.14 -5.15
C GLU A 195 3.79 -6.43 -4.86
N LEU A 196 3.43 -7.53 -5.55
CA LEU A 196 4.18 -8.79 -5.51
C LEU A 196 5.55 -8.70 -6.20
N ALA A 197 5.73 -7.77 -7.14
CA ALA A 197 7.04 -7.45 -7.73
C ALA A 197 7.80 -6.43 -6.86
N GLY A 198 7.08 -5.54 -6.18
CA GLY A 198 7.61 -4.60 -5.21
C GLY A 198 6.52 -3.67 -4.69
N SER A 199 6.38 -3.55 -3.37
CA SER A 199 5.35 -2.73 -2.73
C SER A 199 5.93 -1.37 -2.37
N ALA A 200 5.79 -0.44 -3.31
CA ALA A 200 6.17 0.97 -3.16
C ALA A 200 5.21 1.86 -3.96
N MET A 201 5.03 3.11 -3.54
CA MET A 201 4.12 4.05 -4.21
C MET A 201 4.51 4.29 -5.68
N GLU A 202 5.80 4.23 -5.98
CA GLU A 202 6.36 4.32 -7.33
C GLU A 202 5.89 3.13 -8.19
N MET A 203 5.85 1.93 -7.63
CA MET A 203 5.37 0.73 -8.33
C MET A 203 3.87 0.84 -8.62
N SER A 204 3.08 1.32 -7.66
CA SER A 204 1.65 1.63 -7.88
C SER A 204 1.46 2.67 -8.99
N SER A 205 2.32 3.69 -9.06
CA SER A 205 2.27 4.72 -10.09
C SER A 205 2.62 4.17 -11.49
N VAL A 206 3.62 3.30 -11.57
CA VAL A 206 3.98 2.58 -12.81
C VAL A 206 2.81 1.71 -13.29
N ALA A 207 2.22 0.92 -12.39
CA ALA A 207 1.07 0.08 -12.71
C ALA A 207 -0.14 0.92 -13.17
N ALA A 208 -0.45 2.01 -12.46
CA ALA A 208 -1.54 2.91 -12.82
C ALA A 208 -1.38 3.48 -14.24
N LYS A 209 -0.17 3.96 -14.58
CA LYS A 209 0.12 4.48 -15.93
C LYS A 209 -0.07 3.41 -17.00
N ASN A 210 0.46 2.22 -16.77
CA ASN A 210 0.37 1.12 -17.73
C ASN A 210 -1.08 0.64 -17.92
N ILE A 211 -1.86 0.53 -16.84
CA ILE A 211 -3.28 0.18 -16.89
C ILE A 211 -4.09 1.26 -17.63
N ALA A 212 -3.82 2.53 -17.36
CA ALA A 212 -4.52 3.63 -18.05
C ALA A 212 -4.25 3.60 -19.57
N LEU A 213 -3.00 3.35 -19.98
CA LEU A 213 -2.65 3.19 -21.41
C LEU A 213 -3.29 1.94 -22.00
N LEU A 214 -3.25 0.81 -21.31
CA LEU A 214 -3.88 -0.44 -21.74
C LEU A 214 -5.39 -0.26 -21.96
N ALA A 215 -6.07 0.33 -20.98
CA ALA A 215 -7.50 0.63 -21.06
C ALA A 215 -7.81 1.60 -22.21
N TYR A 216 -7.01 2.65 -22.38
CA TYR A 216 -7.16 3.60 -23.48
C TYR A 216 -7.00 2.93 -24.85
N HIS A 217 -5.96 2.13 -25.05
CA HIS A 217 -5.72 1.45 -26.33
C HIS A 217 -6.85 0.48 -26.67
N ARG A 218 -7.32 -0.29 -25.69
CA ARG A 218 -8.44 -1.22 -25.88
C ARG A 218 -9.75 -0.50 -26.18
N TRP A 219 -10.04 0.58 -25.46
CA TRP A 219 -11.23 1.42 -25.70
C TRP A 219 -11.27 1.96 -27.13
N ASN A 220 -10.10 2.35 -27.66
CA ASN A 220 -9.96 2.87 -29.02
C ASN A 220 -9.66 1.79 -30.07
N ARG A 221 -9.73 0.50 -29.73
CA ARG A 221 -9.47 -0.65 -30.62
C ARG A 221 -8.06 -0.65 -31.24
N GLN A 222 -7.08 -0.07 -30.56
CA GLN A 222 -5.66 -0.04 -30.93
C GLN A 222 -4.95 -1.30 -30.40
N THR A 223 -5.32 -2.47 -30.93
CA THR A 223 -4.82 -3.76 -30.43
C THR A 223 -3.34 -3.99 -30.73
N ASP A 224 -2.79 -3.32 -31.73
CA ASP A 224 -1.37 -3.31 -32.08
C ASP A 224 -0.49 -2.65 -31.00
N MET A 225 -1.09 -1.82 -30.15
CA MET A 225 -0.40 -1.18 -29.02
C MET A 225 -0.41 -2.03 -27.74
N VAL A 226 -1.13 -3.15 -27.73
CA VAL A 226 -1.26 -4.06 -26.58
C VAL A 226 -0.37 -5.30 -26.81
N ASP A 227 0.37 -5.72 -25.78
CA ASP A 227 1.22 -6.91 -25.80
C ASP A 227 2.10 -7.03 -27.06
N GLN A 228 2.79 -5.94 -27.39
CA GLN A 228 3.64 -5.82 -28.57
C GLN A 228 4.70 -6.94 -28.62
N LYS A 229 4.44 -8.01 -29.37
CA LYS A 229 5.28 -9.22 -29.43
C LYS A 229 6.72 -8.93 -29.86
N ASP A 230 6.91 -7.93 -30.71
CA ASP A 230 8.23 -7.54 -31.23
C ASP A 230 8.93 -6.47 -30.37
N LEU A 231 8.33 -6.04 -29.24
CA LEU A 231 8.88 -4.98 -28.41
C LEU A 231 10.30 -5.30 -27.94
N MET A 232 10.52 -6.53 -27.49
CA MET A 232 11.85 -6.98 -27.05
C MET A 232 12.87 -6.99 -28.18
N HIS A 233 12.44 -7.23 -29.42
CA HIS A 233 13.31 -7.12 -30.59
C HIS A 233 13.61 -5.64 -30.89
N ARG A 234 12.60 -4.77 -30.88
CA ARG A 234 12.75 -3.32 -31.14
C ARG A 234 13.65 -2.64 -30.11
N ILE A 235 13.47 -2.92 -28.82
CA ILE A 235 14.32 -2.38 -27.75
C ILE A 235 15.79 -2.76 -27.95
N LYS A 236 16.06 -4.01 -28.33
CA LYS A 236 17.43 -4.49 -28.58
C LYS A 236 18.09 -3.84 -29.80
N THR A 237 17.32 -3.36 -30.76
CA THR A 237 17.84 -2.69 -31.97
C THR A 237 18.00 -1.18 -31.80
N GLU A 238 17.42 -0.58 -30.75
CA GLU A 238 17.52 0.86 -30.45
C GLU A 238 18.59 1.21 -29.39
N LEU A 239 19.16 0.20 -28.71
CA LEU A 239 20.27 0.31 -27.76
C LEU A 239 21.59 -0.12 -28.39
#